data_AF-A0A0D9NP15-F1
#
_entry.id   AF-A0A0D9NP15-F1
#
_cell.length_a   1.000
_cell.length_b   1.000
_cell.length_c   1.000
_cell.angle_alpha   90.00
_cell.angle_beta   90.00
_cell.angle_gamma   90.00
#
_symmetry.space_group_name_H-M   'P 1'
#
loop_
_entity.id
_entity.type
_entity.pdbx_description
1 polymer ?
#
loop_
_entity_poly.entity_id
_entity_poly.type
_entity_poly.pdbx_seq_one_letter_code
_entity_poly.pdbx_strand_id
1 'polypeptide(L)' 'MALGATMLGRRHVLPAVCSTLREIQVEGTFPMGTYLVTVHNPIATDDGDLRRALYGSFLPVPDTEAFPLPPDS' A
#
# COMPACT_ATOMS: atom_id res chain seq x y z
N MET A 1 -0.26 1.98 -13.59
CA MET A 1 0.45 2.29 -12.33
C MET A 1 0.13 1.20 -11.31
N ALA A 2 0.94 0.13 -11.26
CA ALA A 2 0.60 -1.07 -10.48
C ALA A 2 1.32 -1.15 -9.13
N LEU A 3 2.45 -0.45 -8.97
CA LEU A 3 3.31 -0.60 -7.78
C LEU A 3 2.59 -0.21 -6.49
N GLY A 4 1.85 0.91 -6.49
CA GLY A 4 1.18 1.41 -5.29
C GLY A 4 0.17 0.42 -4.69
N ALA A 5 -0.56 -0.31 -5.54
CA ALA A 5 -1.54 -1.32 -5.11
C ALA A 5 -0.91 -2.61 -4.52
N THR A 6 0.42 -2.72 -4.56
CA THR A 6 1.16 -3.86 -3.99
C THR A 6 1.84 -3.53 -2.67
N MET A 7 1.81 -2.29 -2.20
CA MET A 7 2.57 -1.88 -1.00
C MET A 7 1.95 -2.42 0.28
N LEU A 8 0.64 -2.22 0.46
CA LEU A 8 -0.09 -2.65 1.65
C LEU A 8 -1.11 -3.73 1.28
N GLY A 9 -1.29 -4.67 2.21
CA GLY A 9 -2.30 -5.72 2.13
C GLY A 9 -3.41 -5.52 3.16
N ARG A 10 -4.48 -6.32 3.07
CA ARG A 10 -5.63 -6.28 4.00
C ARG A 10 -5.20 -6.39 5.46
N ARG A 11 -4.17 -7.18 5.77
CA ARG A 11 -3.67 -7.35 7.14
C ARG A 11 -2.99 -6.11 7.72
N HIS A 12 -2.52 -5.20 6.86
CA HIS A 12 -1.75 -4.03 7.24
C HIS A 12 -2.62 -2.78 7.47
N VAL A 13 -3.94 -2.91 7.35
CA VAL A 13 -4.90 -1.81 7.51
C VAL A 13 -6.09 -2.26 8.36
N LEU A 14 -6.84 -1.30 8.89
CA LEU A 14 -8.11 -1.61 9.55
C LEU A 14 -9.16 -2.07 8.51
N PRO A 15 -10.09 -2.98 8.84
CA PRO A 15 -11.05 -3.53 7.87
C PRO A 15 -11.84 -2.51 7.06
N ALA A 16 -12.23 -1.38 7.69
CA ALA A 16 -12.95 -0.30 7.02
C ALA A 16 -12.15 0.36 5.88
N VAL A 17 -10.82 0.32 5.93
CA VAL A 17 -9.95 0.92 4.89
C VAL A 17 -10.12 0.19 3.57
N CYS A 18 -10.31 -1.13 3.58
CA CYS A 18 -10.47 -1.94 2.37
C CYS A 18 -11.68 -1.51 1.51
N SER A 19 -12.75 -0.97 2.13
CA SER A 19 -13.96 -0.53 1.43
C SER A 19 -14.02 0.98 1.18
N THR A 20 -13.35 1.77 2.03
CA THR A 20 -13.38 3.24 1.97
C THR A 20 -12.28 3.83 1.09
N LEU A 21 -11.08 3.25 1.07
CA LEU A 21 -9.94 3.78 0.34
C LEU A 21 -9.94 3.27 -1.11
N ARG A 22 -10.60 4.02 -2.00
CA ARG A 22 -10.73 3.66 -3.43
C ARG A 22 -9.55 4.08 -4.28
N GLU A 23 -8.98 5.24 -4.00
CA GLU A 23 -7.85 5.75 -4.76
C GLU A 23 -6.95 6.64 -3.89
N ILE A 24 -5.67 6.68 -4.28
CA ILE A 24 -4.70 7.61 -3.76
C ILE A 24 -4.15 8.41 -4.94
N GLN A 25 -4.11 9.72 -4.78
CA GLN A 25 -3.59 10.65 -5.77
C GLN A 25 -2.40 11.40 -5.19
N VAL A 26 -1.32 11.47 -5.95
CA VAL A 26 -0.11 12.20 -5.57
C VAL A 26 0.56 12.79 -6.80
N GLU A 27 1.01 14.04 -6.69
CA GLU A 27 1.87 14.65 -7.71
C GLU A 27 3.34 14.46 -7.32
N GLY A 28 4.13 13.97 -8.27
CA GLY A 28 5.57 13.78 -8.10
C GLY A 28 6.34 14.39 -9.25
N THR A 29 7.53 14.92 -8.97
CA THR A 29 8.48 15.38 -10.00
C THR A 29 9.27 14.20 -10.52
N PHE A 30 8.97 13.79 -11.74
CA PHE A 30 9.75 12.81 -12.51
C PHE A 30 10.82 13.52 -13.34
N PRO A 31 11.80 12.80 -13.92
CA PRO A 31 12.82 13.41 -14.78
C PRO A 31 12.27 14.27 -15.93
N MET A 32 11.02 14.02 -16.35
CA MET A 32 10.34 14.73 -17.44
C MET A 32 9.34 15.80 -16.98
N GLY A 33 9.26 16.09 -15.67
CA GLY A 33 8.35 17.09 -15.11
C GLY A 33 7.41 16.52 -14.03
N THR A 34 6.47 17.34 -13.59
CA THR A 34 5.48 16.96 -12.57
C THR A 34 4.32 16.21 -13.19
N TYR A 35 3.96 15.08 -12.61
CA TYR A 35 2.82 14.26 -13.05
C TYR A 35 1.96 13.85 -11.87
N LEU A 36 0.64 13.83 -12.08
CA LEU A 36 -0.32 13.18 -11.19
C LEU A 36 -0.26 11.67 -11.38
N VAL A 37 -0.04 10.96 -10.28
CA VAL A 37 -0.10 9.51 -10.19
C VAL A 37 -1.36 9.13 -9.41
N THR A 38 -2.21 8.31 -10.02
CA THR A 38 -3.38 7.74 -9.36
C THR A 38 -3.18 6.25 -9.15
N VAL A 39 -3.33 5.80 -7.90
CA VAL A 39 -3.34 4.40 -7.53
C VAL A 39 -4.79 4.00 -7.25
N HIS A 40 -5.38 3.21 -8.14
CA HIS A 40 -6.71 2.65 -7.94
C HIS A 40 -6.63 1.37 -7.11
N ASN A 41 -7.57 1.21 -6.18
CA ASN A 41 -7.67 0.06 -5.26
C ASN A 41 -6.32 -0.23 -4.58
N PRO A 42 -5.80 0.69 -3.75
CA PRO A 42 -4.46 0.56 -3.14
C PRO A 42 -4.31 -0.65 -2.23
N ILE A 43 -5.41 -1.21 -1.71
CA ILE A 43 -5.43 -2.43 -0.89
C ILE A 43 -6.03 -3.57 -1.74
N ALA A 44 -5.19 -4.23 -2.54
CA ALA A 44 -5.62 -5.24 -3.51
C ALA A 44 -5.22 -6.68 -3.17
N THR A 45 -4.44 -6.89 -2.10
CA THR A 45 -3.90 -8.20 -1.70
C THR A 45 -3.98 -8.38 -0.19
N ASP A 46 -3.70 -9.59 0.30
CA ASP A 46 -3.73 -9.91 1.73
C ASP A 46 -2.46 -9.50 2.46
N ASP A 47 -1.32 -9.74 1.82
CA ASP A 47 0.03 -9.49 2.35
C ASP A 47 0.59 -8.14 1.87
N GLY A 48 0.49 -7.82 0.58
CA GLY A 48 1.31 -6.75 0.01
C GLY A 48 2.81 -7.02 0.12
N ASP A 49 3.62 -6.01 -0.15
CA ASP A 49 5.08 -6.04 -0.11
C ASP A 49 5.61 -4.92 0.79
N LEU A 50 5.82 -5.24 2.06
CA LEU A 50 6.30 -4.28 3.06
C LEU A 50 7.70 -3.73 2.76
N ARG A 51 8.52 -4.42 1.94
CA ARG A 51 9.80 -3.84 1.50
C ARG A 51 9.56 -2.62 0.61
N ARG A 52 8.51 -2.65 -0.22
CA ARG A 52 8.09 -1.49 -1.03
C ARG A 52 7.45 -0.41 -0.18
N ALA A 53 6.61 -0.79 0.77
CA ALA A 53 5.95 0.16 1.68
C ALA A 53 6.97 0.94 2.54
N LEU A 54 8.06 0.29 2.95
CA LEU A 54 9.12 0.87 3.79
C LEU A 54 10.32 1.36 2.98
N TYR A 55 10.24 1.42 1.65
CA TYR A 55 11.34 1.84 0.80
C TYR A 55 11.85 3.23 1.19
N GLY A 56 13.17 3.35 1.42
CA GLY A 56 13.82 4.60 1.81
C GLY A 56 13.67 5.01 3.28
N SER A 57 12.93 4.24 4.10
CA SER A 57 12.71 4.57 5.51
C SER A 57 13.83 4.14 6.46
N PHE A 58 14.69 3.21 6.03
CA PHE A 58 15.68 2.52 6.87
C PHE A 58 15.10 1.71 8.05
N LEU A 59 13.79 1.52 8.10
CA LEU A 59 13.16 0.66 9.10
C LEU A 59 13.31 -0.82 8.74
N PRO A 60 13.50 -1.71 9.72
CA PRO A 60 13.44 -3.14 9.46
C PRO A 60 12.02 -3.54 9.03
N VAL A 61 11.93 -4.48 8.08
CA VAL A 61 10.64 -5.04 7.69
C VAL A 61 10.13 -5.93 8.83
N PRO A 62 8.92 -5.69 9.34
CA PRO A 62 8.37 -6.52 10.41
C PRO A 62 8.05 -7.93 9.90
N ASP A 63 8.08 -8.90 10.81
CA ASP A 63 7.64 -10.26 10.52
C ASP A 63 6.14 -10.30 10.21
N THR A 64 5.73 -11.24 9.36
CA THR A 64 4.33 -11.41 8.96
C THR A 64 3.41 -11.64 10.15
N GLU A 65 3.90 -12.32 11.19
CA GLU A 65 3.15 -12.62 12.42
C GLU A 65 2.82 -11.37 13.25
N ALA A 66 3.48 -10.23 12.99
CA ALA A 66 3.16 -8.97 13.66
C ALA A 66 1.76 -8.44 13.28
N PHE A 67 1.23 -8.88 12.12
CA PHE A 67 -0.06 -8.47 11.58
C PHE A 67 -0.88 -9.69 11.15
N PRO A 68 -1.65 -10.31 12.05
CA PRO A 68 -2.50 -11.43 11.68
C PRO A 68 -3.60 -10.97 10.70
N LEU A 69 -3.95 -11.85 9.77
CA LEU A 69 -5.06 -11.63 8.86
C LEU A 69 -6.36 -11.44 9.65
N PRO A 70 -7.14 -10.37 9.38
CA PRO A 70 -8.46 -10.23 9.95
C PRO A 70 -9.33 -11.42 9.50
N PRO A 71 -10.23 -11.93 10.37
CA PRO A 71 -11.22 -12.91 9.94
C PRO A 71 -12.04 -12.35 8.77
N ASP A 72 -12.36 -13.21 7.80
CA ASP A 72 -13.21 -12.81 6.68
C ASP A 72 -14.53 -12.27 7.24
N SER A 73 -14.85 -11.03 6.84
CA SER A 73 -16.03 -10.28 7.27
C SER A 73 -17.26 -10.67 6.46
#